data_AF-A0A1B8BVH1-F1
#
_entry.id   AF-A0A1B8BVH1-F1
#
_cell.length_a   1.000
_cell.length_b   1.000
_cell.length_c   1.000
_cell.angle_alpha   90.00
_cell.angle_beta   90.00
_cell.angle_gamma   90.00
#
_symmetry.space_group_name_H-M   'P 1'
#
loop_
_entity.id
_entity.type
_entity.pdbx_description
1 polymer ?
#
loop_
_entity_poly.entity_id
_entity_poly.type
_entity_poly.pdbx_seq_one_letter_code
_entity_poly.pdbx_strand_id
1 'polypeptide(L)'
;MSSIASPSSPSKARTPTSTSEDEDRIMAGQNRSIGRMVHLYNSTDRDTTIVGLILTNGVTHTNLYNMVEIILVVTCEFTLRDGDDRTIPKDKAQLQPGKYFVYSV
;
A
#
# COMPACT_ATOMS: atom_id res chain seq x y z
N MET A 1 -42.05 -6.83 33.46
CA MET A 1 -41.03 -6.31 32.53
C MET A 1 -41.33 -4.83 32.33
N SER A 2 -40.42 -3.97 32.80
CA SER A 2 -40.63 -2.53 32.95
C SER A 2 -40.02 -1.78 31.76
N SER A 3 -40.72 -0.81 31.20
CA SER A 3 -40.12 0.22 30.34
C SER A 3 -40.87 1.52 30.57
N ILE A 4 -40.39 2.26 31.57
CA ILE A 4 -40.80 3.63 31.86
C ILE A 4 -40.06 4.53 30.87
N ALA A 5 -40.81 5.22 30.01
CA ALA A 5 -40.30 6.35 29.25
C ALA A 5 -40.19 7.58 30.16
N SER A 6 -39.10 8.34 30.04
CA SER A 6 -38.84 9.61 30.72
C SER A 6 -37.64 10.32 30.06
N PRO A 7 -37.51 11.66 30.15
CA PRO A 7 -38.28 12.64 29.39
C PRO A 7 -37.36 13.57 28.56
N SER A 8 -37.98 14.47 27.78
CA SER A 8 -37.35 15.46 26.90
C SER A 8 -36.40 16.44 27.61
N SER A 9 -35.35 16.89 26.92
CA SER A 9 -34.70 18.17 27.19
C SER A 9 -34.28 18.88 25.90
N PRO A 10 -34.29 20.23 25.90
CA PRO A 10 -34.42 21.05 24.70
C PRO A 10 -33.06 21.46 24.14
N SER A 11 -32.99 21.69 22.83
CA SER A 11 -32.34 22.92 22.36
C SER A 11 -32.72 23.21 20.92
N LYS A 12 -33.49 24.28 20.77
CA LYS A 12 -33.67 24.98 19.51
C LYS A 12 -32.31 25.59 19.14
N ALA A 13 -31.54 24.93 18.29
CA ALA A 13 -30.47 25.59 17.54
C ALA A 13 -31.04 25.98 16.17
N ARG A 14 -31.21 27.29 16.01
CA ARG A 14 -31.72 27.99 14.83
C ARG A 14 -30.94 27.57 13.58
N THR A 15 -31.63 27.07 12.57
CA THR A 15 -31.11 26.88 11.22
C THR A 15 -30.70 28.24 10.64
N PRO A 16 -29.43 28.46 10.25
CA PRO A 16 -29.12 29.44 9.23
C PRO A 16 -29.38 28.74 7.89
N THR A 17 -30.50 29.08 7.27
CA THR A 17 -30.64 28.91 5.82
C THR A 17 -29.68 29.91 5.19
N SER A 18 -28.48 29.45 4.88
CA SER A 18 -27.64 30.05 3.86
C SER A 18 -27.58 29.06 2.71
N THR A 19 -28.33 29.36 1.65
CA THR A 19 -28.15 28.77 0.34
C THR A 19 -26.71 29.06 -0.09
N SER A 20 -25.83 28.08 0.06
CA SER A 20 -24.60 28.01 -0.70
C SER A 20 -24.66 26.70 -1.47
N GLU A 21 -24.83 26.84 -2.77
CA GLU A 21 -24.51 25.84 -3.78
C GLU A 21 -23.04 25.45 -3.59
N ASP A 22 -22.76 24.52 -2.68
CA ASP A 22 -21.51 23.78 -2.70
C ASP A 22 -21.93 22.33 -2.84
N GLU A 23 -21.96 21.95 -4.10
CA GLU A 23 -22.01 20.59 -4.57
C GLU A 23 -21.23 19.69 -3.62
N ASP A 24 -21.85 18.57 -3.28
CA ASP A 24 -21.23 17.37 -2.75
C ASP A 24 -19.95 17.09 -3.54
N ARG A 25 -18.84 17.69 -3.11
CA ARG A 25 -17.50 17.32 -3.56
C ARG A 25 -17.29 15.94 -2.96
N ILE A 26 -17.78 14.94 -3.68
CA ILE A 26 -17.29 13.58 -3.62
C ILE A 26 -15.79 13.70 -3.90
N MET A 27 -15.00 13.89 -2.83
CA MET A 27 -13.56 13.82 -2.88
C MET A 27 -13.28 12.36 -3.26
N ALA A 28 -13.05 12.12 -4.55
CA ALA A 28 -12.67 10.83 -5.06
C ALA A 28 -11.55 10.31 -4.15
N GLY A 29 -11.84 9.23 -3.41
CA GLY A 29 -10.93 8.72 -2.39
C GLY A 29 -9.56 8.51 -3.00
N GLN A 30 -8.58 9.32 -2.62
CA GLN A 30 -7.26 9.26 -3.23
C GLN A 30 -6.65 7.89 -2.94
N ASN A 31 -6.21 7.19 -3.98
CA ASN A 31 -5.68 5.85 -3.82
C ASN A 31 -4.40 5.88 -2.96
N ARG A 32 -4.56 5.51 -1.69
CA ARG A 32 -3.51 5.49 -0.68
C ARG A 32 -2.38 4.48 -0.95
N SER A 33 -2.46 3.68 -2.01
CA SER A 33 -1.41 2.70 -2.37
C SER A 33 -0.39 3.24 -3.38
N ILE A 34 -0.68 4.33 -4.10
CA ILE A 34 0.17 4.82 -5.21
C ILE A 34 1.61 5.10 -4.76
N GLY A 35 1.81 5.65 -3.55
CA GLY A 35 3.14 5.93 -3.00
C GLY A 35 3.77 4.78 -2.22
N ARG A 36 3.15 3.60 -2.20
CA ARG A 36 3.60 2.44 -1.40
C ARG A 36 3.68 1.18 -2.24
N MET A 37 3.63 1.29 -3.56
CA MET A 37 3.60 0.13 -4.42
C MET A 37 5.02 -0.38 -4.67
N VAL A 38 5.22 -1.66 -4.42
CA VAL A 38 6.42 -2.40 -4.79
C VAL A 38 6.00 -3.41 -5.85
N HIS A 39 6.70 -3.42 -6.98
CA HIS A 39 6.44 -4.39 -8.04
C HIS A 39 7.65 -5.29 -8.23
N LEU A 40 7.40 -6.59 -8.28
CA LEU A 40 8.40 -7.58 -8.61
C LEU A 40 8.26 -7.98 -10.08
N TYR A 41 9.38 -8.03 -10.78
CA TYR A 41 9.48 -8.39 -12.19
C TYR A 41 10.50 -9.52 -12.37
N ASN A 42 10.36 -10.25 -13.47
CA ASN A 42 11.43 -11.11 -13.95
C ASN A 42 12.52 -10.22 -14.58
N SER A 43 13.79 -10.41 -14.23
CA SER A 43 14.86 -9.63 -14.86
C SER A 43 14.98 -9.84 -16.37
N THR A 44 14.57 -11.02 -16.89
CA THR A 44 14.64 -11.34 -18.33
C THR A 44 13.45 -10.81 -19.12
N ASP A 45 12.35 -10.46 -18.44
CA ASP A 45 11.15 -9.87 -19.03
C ASP A 45 10.64 -8.78 -18.10
N ARG A 46 11.10 -7.54 -18.35
CA ARG A 46 10.82 -6.37 -17.49
C ARG A 46 9.43 -5.78 -17.68
N ASP A 47 8.71 -6.22 -18.71
CA ASP A 47 7.37 -5.71 -18.99
C ASP A 47 6.30 -6.54 -18.26
N THR A 48 6.64 -7.78 -17.91
CA THR A 48 5.75 -8.67 -17.14
C THR A 48 5.96 -8.52 -15.63
N THR A 49 4.94 -7.96 -14.96
CA THR A 49 4.89 -7.95 -13.49
C THR A 49 4.60 -9.37 -12.98
N ILE A 50 5.47 -9.87 -12.09
CA ILE A 50 5.24 -11.10 -11.34
C ILE A 50 4.15 -10.86 -10.29
N VAL A 51 4.33 -9.83 -9.46
CA VAL A 51 3.40 -9.47 -8.38
C VAL A 51 3.54 -8.00 -7.97
N GLY A 52 2.45 -7.44 -7.47
CA GLY A 52 2.42 -6.15 -6.78
C GLY A 52 2.25 -6.33 -5.28
N LEU A 53 3.05 -5.61 -4.49
CA LEU A 53 3.03 -5.60 -3.02
C LEU A 53 2.71 -4.19 -2.53
N ILE A 54 2.02 -4.10 -1.39
CA ILE A 54 1.82 -2.85 -0.66
C ILE A 54 2.87 -2.76 0.44
N LEU A 55 3.77 -1.78 0.32
CA LEU A 55 4.79 -1.46 1.30
C LEU A 55 4.16 -0.91 2.57
N THR A 56 4.33 -1.63 3.67
CA THR A 56 4.00 -1.15 5.01
C THR A 56 5.24 -0.62 5.71
N ASN A 57 5.04 0.22 6.73
CA ASN A 57 6.15 0.75 7.52
C ASN A 57 6.97 -0.39 8.16
N GLY A 58 8.29 -0.22 8.19
CA GLY A 58 9.20 -1.19 8.80
C GLY A 58 9.59 -2.39 7.93
N VAL A 59 9.07 -2.50 6.71
CA VAL A 59 9.53 -3.52 5.75
C VAL A 59 10.95 -3.17 5.28
N THR A 60 11.85 -4.14 5.36
CA THR A 60 13.27 -4.02 4.99
C THR A 60 13.59 -4.79 3.71
N HIS A 61 14.80 -4.61 3.17
CA HIS A 61 15.29 -5.43 2.05
C HIS A 61 15.26 -6.93 2.38
N THR A 62 15.69 -7.32 3.58
CA THR A 62 15.61 -8.73 4.03
C THR A 62 14.18 -9.25 4.01
N ASN A 63 13.18 -8.44 4.39
CA ASN A 63 11.79 -8.85 4.30
C ASN A 63 11.36 -9.10 2.85
N LEU A 64 11.79 -8.27 1.88
CA LEU A 64 11.48 -8.48 0.46
C LEU A 64 12.10 -9.77 -0.07
N TYR A 65 13.37 -10.04 0.26
CA TYR A 65 14.02 -11.31 -0.09
C TYR A 65 13.23 -12.51 0.43
N ASN A 66 12.83 -12.47 1.71
CA ASN A 66 12.03 -13.55 2.29
C ASN A 66 10.64 -13.67 1.65
N MET A 67 10.02 -12.56 1.25
CA MET A 67 8.74 -12.58 0.53
C MET A 67 8.89 -13.25 -0.84
N VAL A 68 9.99 -13.00 -1.55
CA VAL A 68 10.28 -13.63 -2.85
C VAL A 68 10.38 -15.15 -2.70
N GLU A 69 11.09 -15.64 -1.69
CA GLU A 69 11.22 -17.08 -1.39
C GLU A 69 9.87 -17.75 -1.05
N ILE A 70 8.90 -17.00 -0.53
CA ILE A 70 7.56 -17.51 -0.20
C ILE A 70 6.63 -17.54 -1.43
N ILE A 71 6.69 -16.51 -2.27
CA ILE A 71 5.73 -16.34 -3.39
C ILE A 71 6.22 -16.94 -4.71
N LEU A 72 7.52 -17.13 -4.88
CA LEU A 72 8.12 -17.73 -6.07
C LEU A 72 8.72 -19.09 -5.73
N VAL A 73 8.58 -20.03 -6.65
CA VAL A 73 9.40 -21.25 -6.65
C VAL A 73 10.76 -20.87 -7.22
N VAL A 74 11.73 -20.68 -6.33
CA VAL A 74 13.10 -20.34 -6.71
C VAL A 74 13.96 -21.61 -6.64
N THR A 75 14.51 -22.07 -7.77
CA THR A 75 15.31 -23.30 -7.87
C THR A 75 16.81 -23.06 -7.89
N CYS A 76 17.24 -21.80 -7.81
CA CYS A 76 18.62 -21.34 -7.95
C CYS A 76 18.89 -20.18 -6.99
N GLU A 77 20.16 -19.81 -6.82
CA GLU A 77 20.48 -18.58 -6.10
C GLU A 77 19.93 -17.37 -6.87
N PHE A 78 19.47 -16.35 -6.13
CA PHE A 78 18.94 -15.14 -6.74
C PHE A 78 19.35 -13.89 -5.98
N THR A 79 19.30 -12.76 -6.71
CA THR A 79 19.46 -11.42 -6.16
C THR A 79 18.28 -10.56 -6.57
N LEU A 80 18.05 -9.49 -5.82
CA LEU A 80 17.13 -8.43 -6.20
C LEU A 80 17.90 -7.25 -6.77
N ARG A 81 17.37 -6.65 -7.84
CA ARG A 81 17.86 -5.39 -8.40
C ARG A 81 16.80 -4.32 -8.39
N ASP A 82 17.19 -3.07 -8.26
CA ASP A 82 16.27 -1.92 -8.43
C ASP A 82 16.11 -1.51 -9.89
N GLY A 83 15.36 -0.43 -10.12
CA GLY A 83 15.17 0.17 -11.45
C GLY A 83 16.44 0.69 -12.12
N ASP A 84 17.50 0.93 -11.35
CA ASP A 84 18.81 1.37 -11.84
C ASP A 84 19.79 0.19 -12.01
N ASP A 85 19.27 -1.05 -11.97
CA ASP A 85 20.05 -2.29 -12.09
C ASP A 85 21.06 -2.53 -10.96
N ARG A 86 20.93 -1.82 -9.83
CA ARG A 86 21.81 -2.02 -8.67
C ARG A 86 21.33 -3.21 -7.88
N THR A 87 22.25 -4.10 -7.52
CA THR A 87 21.97 -5.20 -6.61
C THR A 87 21.59 -4.66 -5.23
N ILE A 88 20.42 -5.06 -4.75
CA ILE A 88 19.92 -4.71 -3.43
C ILE A 88 20.55 -5.64 -2.40
N PRO A 89 21.27 -5.12 -1.39
CA PRO A 89 21.83 -5.95 -0.34
C PRO A 89 20.74 -6.59 0.52
N LYS A 90 20.95 -7.83 0.96
CA LYS A 90 20.08 -8.52 1.92
C LYS A 90 20.38 -8.03 3.34
N ASP A 91 19.94 -6.81 3.64
CA ASP A 91 20.16 -6.13 4.91
C ASP A 91 18.87 -5.61 5.56
N LYS A 92 19.00 -4.87 6.66
CA LYS A 92 17.87 -4.30 7.42
C LYS A 92 17.54 -2.86 6.99
N ALA A 93 18.07 -2.38 5.87
CA ALA A 93 17.70 -1.06 5.38
C ALA A 93 16.23 -1.05 4.93
N GLN A 94 15.59 0.10 5.09
CA GLN A 94 14.17 0.26 4.82
C GLN A 94 13.89 0.18 3.32
N LEU A 95 12.98 -0.71 2.93
CA LEU A 95 12.58 -0.90 1.55
C LEU A 95 11.88 0.37 1.04
N GLN A 96 12.14 0.72 -0.21
CA GLN A 96 11.50 1.85 -0.87
C GLN A 96 10.40 1.36 -1.82
N PRO A 97 9.36 2.17 -2.07
CA PRO A 97 8.43 1.92 -3.17
C PRO A 97 9.19 1.91 -4.49
N GLY A 98 8.80 1.04 -5.42
CA GLY A 98 9.46 0.99 -6.73
C GLY A 98 9.37 -0.34 -7.45
N LYS A 99 10.17 -0.46 -8.51
CA LYS A 99 10.33 -1.69 -9.30
C LYS A 99 11.55 -2.44 -8.79
N TYR A 100 11.36 -3.73 -8.58
CA TYR A 100 12.41 -4.65 -8.18
C TYR A 100 12.40 -5.86 -9.10
N PHE A 101 13.58 -6.35 -9.44
CA PHE A 101 13.76 -7.41 -10.42
C PHE A 101 14.40 -8.61 -9.75
N VAL A 102 13.78 -9.77 -9.90
CA VAL A 102 14.35 -11.05 -9.49
C VAL A 102 15.34 -11.48 -10.55
N TYR A 103 16.62 -11.54 -10.18
CA TYR A 103 17.72 -11.92 -11.05
C TYR A 103 18.31 -13.25 -10.58
N SER A 104 18.21 -14.29 -11.40
CA SER A 104 18.88 -15.58 -11.15
C SER A 104 20.39 -15.40 -11.30
N VAL A 105 21.14 -15.94 -10.34
CA VAL A 105 22.61 -16.01 -10.38
C VAL A 105 23.05 -17.31 -11.05
#